data_AF-A0A7W0HBE7-F1
#
_entry.id   AF-A0A7W0HBE7-F1
#
_cell.length_a   1.000
_cell.length_b   1.000
_cell.length_c   1.000
_cell.angle_alpha   90.00
_cell.angle_beta   90.00
_cell.angle_gamma   90.00
#
_symmetry.space_group_name_H-M   'P 1'
#
loop_
_entity.id
_entity.type
_entity.pdbx_description
1 polymer ?
#
loop_
_entity_poly.entity_id
_entity_poly.type
_entity_poly.pdbx_seq_one_letter_code
_entity_poly.pdbx_strand_id
1 'polypeptide(L)' 'MFGSVSQAIELLRETVGSLEPRCLGGDDAARLLELFAEAERLAAAGKALAARRVEETNRWRRSGHRSAASWLAATT' A
#
# COMPACT_ATOMS: atom_id res chain seq x y z
N MET A 1 8.81 13.35 -6.62
CA MET A 1 7.47 13.14 -7.23
C MET A 1 6.53 12.31 -6.35
N PHE A 2 7.02 11.34 -5.55
CA PHE A 2 6.16 10.52 -4.65
C PHE A 2 6.27 10.86 -3.15
N GLY A 3 6.71 12.07 -2.81
CA GLY A 3 7.00 12.47 -1.43
C GLY A 3 5.79 12.34 -0.49
N SER A 4 4.59 12.63 -0.98
CA SER A 4 3.35 12.47 -0.21
C SER A 4 3.02 11.02 0.11
N VAL A 5 3.27 10.08 -0.83
CA VAL A 5 3.06 8.64 -0.60
C VAL A 5 4.08 8.11 0.40
N SER A 6 5.36 8.51 0.28
CA SER A 6 6.38 8.16 1.26
C SER A 6 6.05 8.69 2.65
N GLN A 7 5.59 9.93 2.76
CA GLN A 7 5.16 10.52 4.03
C GLN A 7 3.95 9.78 4.62
N ALA A 8 2.96 9.44 3.80
CA ALA A 8 1.79 8.68 4.25
C ALA A 8 2.19 7.30 4.80
N ILE A 9 3.16 6.62 4.17
CA ILE A 9 3.68 5.33 4.66
C ILE A 9 4.35 5.48 6.03
N GLU A 10 5.17 6.51 6.22
CA GLU A 10 5.81 6.75 7.52
C GLU A 10 4.79 7.07 8.61
N LEU A 11 3.78 7.89 8.31
CA LEU A 11 2.69 8.17 9.26
C LEU A 11 1.91 6.90 9.63
N LEU A 12 1.62 6.02 8.66
CA LEU A 12 0.98 4.73 8.93
C LEU A 12 1.88 3.83 9.78
N ARG A 13 3.19 3.80 9.50
CA ARG A 13 4.18 3.02 10.27
C ARG A 13 4.25 3.49 11.72
N GLU A 14 4.35 4.79 11.95
CA GLU A 14 4.36 5.38 13.30
C GLU A 14 3.05 5.06 14.03
N THR A 15 1.91 5.29 13.39
CA THR A 15 0.57 5.03 13.98
C THR A 15 0.40 3.57 14.39
N VAL A 16 0.75 2.62 13.52
CA VAL A 16 0.68 1.18 13.82
C VAL A 16 1.68 0.82 14.91
N GLY A 17 2.89 1.38 14.87
CA GLY A 17 3.95 1.12 15.84
C GLY A 17 3.61 1.60 17.26
N SER A 18 2.82 2.66 17.40
CA SER A 18 2.38 3.19 18.70
C SER A 18 1.01 2.66 19.15
N LEU A 19 0.34 1.81 18.38
CA LEU A 19 -1.02 1.36 18.69
C LEU A 19 -1.02 0.38 19.86
N GLU A 20 -1.72 0.72 20.96
CA GLU A 20 -2.01 -0.20 22.06
C GLU A 20 -3.50 -0.59 22.01
N PRO A 21 -3.85 -1.79 21.51
CA PRO A 21 -5.25 -2.18 21.28
C PRO A 21 -6.11 -2.16 22.54
N ARG A 22 -5.52 -2.43 23.72
CA ARG A 22 -6.25 -2.43 25.00
C ARG A 22 -6.67 -1.04 25.47
N CYS A 23 -6.11 0.01 24.87
CA CYS A 23 -6.45 1.40 25.18
C CYS A 23 -7.53 1.99 24.25
N LEU A 24 -7.95 1.26 23.21
CA LEU A 24 -8.97 1.73 22.27
C LEU A 24 -10.38 1.43 22.77
N GLY A 25 -11.22 2.46 22.80
CA GLY A 25 -12.67 2.28 22.92
C GLY A 25 -13.23 1.58 21.68
N GLY A 26 -14.40 0.94 21.81
CA GLY A 26 -15.04 0.22 20.70
C GLY A 26 -15.31 1.08 19.47
N ASP A 27 -15.83 2.30 19.68
CA ASP A 27 -16.12 3.24 18.59
C ASP A 27 -14.84 3.74 17.91
N ASP A 28 -13.79 4.02 18.69
CA ASP A 28 -12.48 4.42 18.15
C ASP A 28 -11.83 3.29 17.36
N ALA A 29 -11.94 2.04 17.83
CA ALA A 29 -11.46 0.87 17.12
C ALA A 29 -12.19 0.66 15.80
N ALA A 30 -13.52 0.82 15.78
CA ALA A 30 -14.32 0.73 14.55
C ALA A 30 -13.92 1.81 13.55
N ARG A 31 -13.76 3.06 14.00
CA ARG A 31 -13.33 4.17 13.14
C ARG A 31 -11.91 3.96 12.61
N LEU A 32 -11.01 3.44 13.43
CA LEU A 32 -9.65 3.14 13.01
C LEU A 32 -9.62 2.05 11.93
N LEU A 33 -10.48 1.03 12.06
CA LEU A 33 -10.64 -0.02 11.05
C LEU A 33 -11.12 0.56 9.71
N GLU A 34 -12.11 1.46 9.72
CA GLU A 34 -12.60 2.13 8.51
C GLU A 34 -11.50 2.93 7.80
N LEU A 35 -10.67 3.64 8.58
CA LEU A 35 -9.55 4.42 8.05
C LEU A 35 -8.48 3.54 7.40
N PHE A 36 -8.10 2.43 8.06
CA PHE A 36 -7.15 1.48 7.47
C PHE A 36 -7.72 0.83 6.20
N ALA A 37 -9.00 0.47 6.19
CA ALA A 37 -9.65 -0.08 5.00
C ALA A 37 -9.64 0.91 3.82
N GLU A 38 -9.80 2.21 4.08
CA GLU A 38 -9.66 3.24 3.04
C GLU A 38 -8.22 3.36 2.54
N ALA A 39 -7.23 3.35 3.45
CA ALA A 39 -5.82 3.37 3.08
C ALA A 39 -5.43 2.17 2.20
N GLU A 40 -5.94 0.98 2.53
CA GLU A 40 -5.74 -0.24 1.74
C GLU A 40 -6.34 -0.11 0.34
N ARG A 41 -7.56 0.42 0.20
CA ARG A 41 -8.21 0.64 -1.10
C ARG A 41 -7.40 1.61 -1.97
N LEU A 42 -6.95 2.73 -1.39
CA LEU A 42 -6.15 3.72 -2.09
C LEU A 42 -4.80 3.14 -2.52
N ALA A 43 -4.13 2.39 -1.63
CA ALA A 43 -2.88 1.71 -1.96
C ALA A 43 -3.07 0.67 -3.07
N ALA A 44 -4.16 -0.10 -3.04
CA ALA A 44 -4.49 -1.06 -4.09
C ALA A 44 -4.73 -0.39 -5.44
N ALA A 45 -5.47 0.71 -5.48
CA ALA A 45 -5.70 1.49 -6.70
C ALA A 45 -4.38 2.07 -7.26
N GLY A 46 -3.54 2.66 -6.39
CA GLY A 46 -2.22 3.16 -6.77
C GLY A 46 -1.31 2.06 -7.35
N LYS A 47 -1.30 0.88 -6.73
CA LYS A 47 -0.61 -0.30 -7.25
C LYS A 47 -1.10 -0.70 -8.63
N ALA A 48 -2.42 -0.75 -8.86
CA ALA A 48 -2.99 -1.12 -10.16
C ALA A 48 -2.59 -0.14 -11.28
N LEU A 49 -2.57 1.16 -11.01
CA LEU A 49 -2.13 2.18 -11.96
C LEU A 49 -0.63 2.04 -12.29
N ALA A 50 0.20 1.88 -11.26
CA ALA A 50 1.65 1.69 -11.44
C ALA A 50 1.97 0.37 -12.16
N ALA A 51 1.25 -0.70 -11.83
CA ALA A 51 1.35 -2.02 -12.44
C ALA A 51 1.12 -1.96 -13.96
N ARG A 52 0.00 -1.34 -14.37
CA ARG A 52 -0.32 -1.13 -15.77
C ARG A 52 0.79 -0.36 -16.49
N ARG A 53 1.32 0.69 -15.87
CA ARG A 53 2.41 1.47 -16.48
C ARG A 53 3.70 0.65 -16.60
N VAL A 54 4.03 -0.19 -15.63
CA VAL A 54 5.19 -1.09 -15.69
C VAL A 54 5.04 -2.11 -16.82
N GLU A 55 3.82 -2.63 -17.03
CA GLU A 55 3.49 -3.51 -18.14
C GLU A 55 3.68 -2.81 -19.50
N GLU A 56 3.07 -1.63 -19.68
CA GLU A 56 3.19 -0.82 -20.90
C GLU A 56 4.64 -0.44 -21.23
N THR A 57 5.49 -0.22 -20.22
CA THR A 57 6.91 0.12 -20.40
C THR A 57 7.82 -1.09 -20.55
N ASN A 58 7.30 -2.32 -20.44
CA ASN A 58 8.07 -3.56 -20.37
C ASN A 58 9.18 -3.55 -19.30
N ARG A 59 9.08 -2.70 -18.26
CA ARG A 59 10.13 -2.57 -17.25
C ARG A 59 10.36 -3.88 -16.48
N TRP A 60 9.32 -4.68 -16.31
CA TRP A 60 9.37 -6.02 -15.69
C TRP A 60 10.32 -6.99 -16.40
N ARG A 61 10.65 -6.78 -17.69
CA ARG A 61 11.64 -7.62 -18.40
C ARG A 61 13.04 -7.45 -17.85
N ARG A 62 13.37 -6.25 -17.34
CA ARG A 62 14.69 -5.96 -16.75
C ARG A 62 14.90 -6.63 -15.40
N SER A 63 13.83 -7.08 -14.74
CA SER A 63 13.89 -7.81 -13.48
C SER A 63 13.90 -9.33 -13.65
N GLY A 64 13.95 -9.85 -14.89
CA GLY A 64 14.06 -11.29 -15.17
C GLY A 64 12.77 -12.08 -14.95
N HIS A 65 11.64 -11.41 -14.70
CA HIS A 65 10.35 -12.09 -14.52
C HIS A 65 9.72 -12.46 -15.86
N ARG A 66 9.00 -13.59 -15.84
CA ARG A 66 8.31 -14.19 -16.98
C ARG A 66 7.04 -13.46 -17.43
N SER A 67 6.51 -12.54 -16.62
CA SER A 67 5.38 -11.66 -16.96
C SER A 67 5.27 -10.48 -15.99
N ALA A 68 4.52 -9.45 -16.37
CA ALA A 68 4.19 -8.32 -15.49
C ALA A 68 3.43 -8.79 -14.22
N ALA A 69 2.49 -9.73 -14.37
CA ALA A 69 1.78 -10.34 -13.24
C ALA A 69 2.73 -11.09 -12.29
N SER A 70 3.70 -11.83 -12.82
CA SER A 70 4.72 -12.53 -12.01
C SER A 70 5.65 -11.56 -11.28
N TRP A 71 5.94 -10.39 -11.87
CA TRP A 71 6.72 -9.34 -11.21
C TRP A 71 5.92 -8.65 -10.10
N LEU A 72 4.64 -8.35 -10.35
CA LEU A 72 3.75 -7.73 -9.36
C LEU A 72 3.58 -8.62 -8.13
N ALA A 73 3.25 -9.90 -8.33
CA ALA A 73 3.10 -10.86 -7.24
C ALA A 73 4.38 -11.07 -6.40
N ALA A 74 5.55 -10.77 -6.96
CA ALA A 74 6.82 -10.83 -6.24
C ALA A 74 7.19 -9.51 -5.52
N THR A 75 6.58 -8.39 -5.92
CA THR A 75 6.91 -7.05 -5.41
C THR A 75 5.98 -6.59 -4.29
N THR A 76 4.80 -7.21 -4.18
CA THR A 76 3.75 -6.89 -3.19
C THR A 76 3.30 -8.14 -2.48
#